data_AF-A0A2V8WN89-F1
#
_entry.id   AF-A0A2V8WN89-F1
#
_cell.length_a   1.000
_cell.length_b   1.000
_cell.length_c   1.000
_cell.angle_alpha   90.00
_cell.angle_beta   90.00
_cell.angle_gamma   90.00
#
_symmetry.space_group_name_H-M   'P 1'
#
loop_
_entity.id
_entity.type
_entity.pdbx_description
1 polymer ?
#
loop_
_entity_poly.entity_id
_entity_poly.type
_entity_poly.pdbx_seq_one_letter_code
_entity_poly.pdbx_strand_id
1 'polypeptide(L)'
;NMVPAICLIGGLTGGLGGFFFQYWVNVIAYPLNIGGRPLNSWPAFIPVTFELTILGAALSAVFGMLALNRLPQPHHPVFNVHRFTHASTDRFFLCIESRDPKFHLADTARMLQEVHAHHVSEVSDD
;
A
#
# COMPACT_ATOMS: atom_id res chain seq x y z
N ASN A 1 1.38 10.01 6.82
CA ASN A 1 1.36 9.13 5.63
C ASN A 1 2.76 8.56 5.42
N MET A 2 2.99 7.26 5.67
CA MET A 2 4.33 6.63 5.59
C MET A 2 4.60 5.93 4.25
N VAL A 3 3.58 5.75 3.40
CA VAL A 3 3.70 5.05 2.11
C VAL A 3 4.80 5.64 1.20
N PRO A 4 4.94 6.97 1.06
CA PRO A 4 5.99 7.54 0.19
C PRO A 4 7.41 7.19 0.66
N ALA A 5 7.65 7.14 1.97
CA ALA A 5 8.95 6.79 2.53
C ALA A 5 9.26 5.30 2.29
N ILE A 6 8.28 4.41 2.45
CA ILE A 6 8.41 2.97 2.17
C ILE A 6 8.70 2.75 0.68
N CYS A 7 8.01 3.46 -0.21
CA CYS A 7 8.25 3.44 -1.65
C CYS A 7 9.67 3.87 -2.00
N LEU A 8 10.17 4.97 -1.41
CA LEU A 8 11.53 5.45 -1.63
C LEU A 8 12.58 4.43 -1.19
N ILE A 9 12.43 3.84 0.00
CA ILE A 9 13.34 2.81 0.52
C ILE A 9 13.34 1.58 -0.39
N GLY A 10 12.16 1.15 -0.83
CA GLY A 10 11.99 0.05 -1.77
C GLY A 10 12.67 0.29 -3.11
N GLY A 11 12.49 1.49 -3.67
CA GLY A 11 13.13 1.89 -4.92
C GLY A 11 14.65 1.95 -4.80
N LEU A 12 15.19 2.56 -3.74
CA LEU A 12 16.62 2.62 -3.50
C LEU A 12 17.23 1.23 -3.32
N THR A 13 16.55 0.34 -2.59
CA THR A 13 17.02 -1.03 -2.38
C THR A 13 16.99 -1.83 -3.68
N GLY A 14 15.94 -1.67 -4.50
CA GLY A 14 15.83 -2.29 -5.82
C GLY A 14 16.91 -1.81 -6.79
N GLY A 15 17.11 -0.50 -6.90
CA GLY A 15 18.11 0.10 -7.78
C GLY A 15 19.54 -0.23 -7.37
N LEU A 16 19.89 -0.01 -6.10
CA LEU A 16 21.23 -0.34 -5.60
C LEU A 16 21.48 -1.85 -5.68
N GLY A 17 20.52 -2.66 -5.26
CA GLY A 17 20.61 -4.11 -5.35
C GLY A 17 20.82 -4.60 -6.79
N GLY A 18 20.07 -4.04 -7.74
CA GLY A 18 20.20 -4.36 -9.16
C GLY A 18 21.56 -3.99 -9.74
N PHE A 19 22.02 -2.77 -9.49
CA PHE A 19 23.32 -2.29 -9.98
C PHE A 19 24.48 -3.10 -9.39
N PHE A 20 24.49 -3.31 -8.06
CA PHE A 20 25.54 -4.08 -7.41
C PHE A 20 25.52 -5.55 -7.79
N PHE A 21 24.33 -6.14 -8.01
CA PHE A 21 24.22 -7.51 -8.49
C PHE A 21 24.84 -7.66 -9.88
N GLN A 22 24.54 -6.76 -10.81
CA GLN A 22 25.13 -6.78 -12.15
C GLN A 22 26.64 -6.60 -12.11
N TYR A 23 27.14 -5.68 -11.29
CA TYR A 23 28.56 -5.48 -11.09
C TYR A 23 29.22 -6.75 -10.53
N TRP A 24 28.63 -7.34 -9.49
CA TRP A 24 29.15 -8.55 -8.85
C TRP A 24 29.24 -9.72 -9.84
N VAL A 25 28.19 -9.97 -10.63
CA VAL A 25 28.17 -11.06 -11.62
C VAL A 25 29.24 -10.85 -12.69
N ASN A 26 29.30 -9.64 -13.29
CA ASN A 26 30.16 -9.38 -14.46
C ASN A 26 31.64 -9.15 -14.10
N VAL A 27 31.95 -8.70 -12.89
CA VAL A 27 33.33 -8.32 -12.51
C VAL A 27 33.95 -9.34 -11.56
N ILE A 28 33.19 -9.88 -10.62
CA ILE A 28 33.73 -10.68 -9.51
C ILE A 28 33.41 -12.16 -9.69
N ALA A 29 32.14 -12.51 -9.85
CA ALA A 29 31.70 -13.90 -9.81
C ALA A 29 32.10 -14.67 -11.08
N TYR A 30 31.85 -14.10 -12.26
CA TYR A 30 32.15 -14.76 -13.53
C TYR A 30 32.44 -13.75 -14.65
N PRO A 31 33.67 -13.20 -14.71
CA PRO A 31 34.04 -12.23 -15.71
C PRO A 31 34.13 -12.85 -17.11
N LEU A 32 33.16 -12.50 -17.95
CA LEU A 32 33.06 -12.96 -19.34
C LEU A 32 33.47 -11.84 -20.30
N ASN A 33 34.34 -12.17 -21.25
CA ASN A 33 34.64 -11.27 -22.37
C ASN A 33 33.52 -11.38 -23.42
N ILE A 34 32.57 -10.45 -23.38
CA ILE A 34 31.45 -10.37 -24.32
C ILE A 34 31.68 -9.19 -25.27
N GLY A 35 32.04 -9.50 -26.52
CA GLY A 35 32.22 -8.49 -27.57
C GLY A 35 33.34 -7.49 -27.30
N GLY A 36 34.37 -7.85 -26.52
CA GLY A 36 35.52 -7.00 -26.22
C GLY A 36 35.21 -5.82 -25.29
N ARG A 37 34.02 -5.79 -24.69
CA ARG A 37 33.59 -4.69 -23.81
C ARG A 37 34.26 -4.78 -22.44
N PRO A 38 34.48 -3.64 -21.75
CA PRO A 38 34.96 -3.67 -20.38
C PRO A 38 33.97 -4.41 -19.48
N LEU A 39 34.50 -5.23 -18.56
CA LEU A 39 33.69 -5.99 -17.60
C LEU A 39 32.75 -5.08 -16.78
N ASN A 40 33.24 -3.87 -16.45
CA ASN A 40 32.42 -2.82 -15.86
C ASN A 40 31.76 -1.94 -16.95
N SER A 41 30.79 -2.51 -17.66
CA SER A 41 29.98 -1.80 -18.68
C SER A 41 28.82 -1.02 -18.05
N TRP A 42 29.14 -0.08 -17.15
CA TRP A 42 28.15 0.67 -16.36
C TRP A 42 27.00 1.33 -17.16
N PRO A 43 27.17 1.82 -18.41
CA PRO A 43 26.04 2.38 -19.17
C PRO A 43 25.01 1.31 -19.57
N ALA A 44 25.46 0.07 -19.79
CA ALA A 44 24.59 -1.05 -20.11
C ALA A 44 23.80 -1.57 -18.89
N PHE A 45 24.23 -1.23 -17.68
CA PHE A 45 23.56 -1.61 -16.42
C PHE A 45 22.38 -0.69 -16.08
N ILE A 46 22.39 0.54 -16.60
CA ILE A 46 21.38 1.57 -16.30
C ILE A 46 19.94 1.10 -16.63
N PRO A 47 19.63 0.54 -17.81
CA PRO A 47 18.25 0.12 -18.11
C PRO A 47 17.71 -0.89 -17.11
N VAL A 48 18.50 -1.90 -16.75
CA VAL A 48 18.08 -2.94 -15.79
C VAL A 48 17.99 -2.38 -14.37
N THR A 49 18.93 -1.52 -13.99
CA THR A 49 18.90 -0.83 -12.69
C THR A 49 17.65 0.04 -12.54
N PHE A 50 17.25 0.72 -13.62
CA PHE A 50 16.03 1.52 -13.67
C PHE A 50 14.77 0.64 -13.49
N GLU A 51 14.66 -0.46 -14.22
CA GLU A 51 13.54 -1.41 -14.06
C GLU A 51 13.46 -1.98 -12.64
N LEU A 52 14.61 -2.37 -12.05
CA LEU A 52 14.67 -2.87 -10.67
C LEU A 52 14.31 -1.80 -9.63
N THR A 53 14.65 -0.54 -9.89
CA THR A 53 14.24 0.60 -9.05
C THR A 53 12.73 0.75 -9.06
N ILE A 54 12.11 0.76 -10.26
CA ILE A 54 10.66 0.90 -10.40
C ILE A 54 9.94 -0.30 -9.80
N LEU A 55 10.43 -1.51 -10.05
CA LEU A 55 9.86 -2.74 -9.49
C LEU A 55 9.91 -2.73 -7.96
N GLY A 56 11.07 -2.41 -7.38
CA GLY A 56 11.24 -2.33 -5.92
C GLY A 56 10.35 -1.26 -5.29
N ALA A 57 10.24 -0.09 -5.92
CA ALA A 57 9.38 1.00 -5.49
C ALA A 57 7.89 0.60 -5.55
N ALA A 58 7.44 0.03 -6.68
CA ALA A 58 6.05 -0.36 -6.90
C ALA A 58 5.61 -1.46 -5.92
N LEU A 59 6.41 -2.51 -5.74
CA LEU A 59 6.10 -3.58 -4.79
C LEU A 59 6.02 -3.03 -3.36
N SER A 60 7.00 -2.22 -2.95
CA SER A 60 7.02 -1.64 -1.60
C SER A 60 5.86 -0.67 -1.39
N ALA A 61 5.44 0.08 -2.41
CA ALA A 61 4.28 0.95 -2.34
C ALA A 61 2.98 0.16 -2.18
N VAL A 62 2.78 -0.90 -2.99
CA VAL A 62 1.58 -1.75 -2.92
C VAL A 62 1.50 -2.47 -1.58
N PHE A 63 2.56 -3.19 -1.19
CA PHE A 63 2.56 -3.91 0.08
C PHE A 63 2.57 -2.97 1.29
N GLY A 64 3.25 -1.83 1.21
CA GLY A 64 3.22 -0.81 2.25
C GLY A 64 1.84 -0.19 2.44
N MET A 65 1.13 0.10 1.35
CA MET A 65 -0.25 0.60 1.40
C MET A 65 -1.20 -0.44 1.99
N LEU A 66 -1.12 -1.70 1.53
CA LEU A 66 -1.95 -2.77 2.05
C LEU A 66 -1.71 -2.98 3.56
N ALA A 67 -0.45 -3.07 3.99
CA ALA A 67 -0.10 -3.28 5.39
C ALA A 67 -0.55 -2.11 6.28
N LEU A 68 -0.35 -0.86 5.85
CA LEU A 68 -0.75 0.32 6.62
C LEU A 68 -2.28 0.48 6.71
N ASN A 69 -3.00 0.04 5.67
CA ASN A 69 -4.46 0.01 5.65
C ASN A 69 -5.05 -1.26 6.31
N ARG A 70 -4.20 -2.14 6.87
CA ARG A 70 -4.58 -3.44 7.45
C ARG A 70 -5.33 -4.37 6.49
N LEU A 71 -4.99 -4.29 5.21
CA LEU A 71 -5.48 -5.17 4.16
C LEU A 71 -4.50 -6.35 3.97
N PRO A 72 -4.99 -7.55 3.60
CA PRO A 72 -6.38 -7.89 3.29
C PRO A 72 -7.24 -8.07 4.56
N GLN A 73 -8.39 -7.40 4.59
CA GLN A 73 -9.40 -7.58 5.63
C GLN A 73 -10.71 -8.05 4.97
N PRO A 74 -10.89 -9.37 4.75
CA PRO A 74 -12.07 -9.90 4.08
C PRO A 74 -13.36 -9.68 4.89
N HIS A 75 -13.26 -9.70 6.22
CA HIS A 75 -14.38 -9.43 7.12
C HIS A 75 -14.14 -8.11 7.85
N HIS A 76 -15.05 -7.15 7.63
CA HIS A 76 -15.18 -5.94 8.42
C HIS A 76 -16.63 -5.86 8.94
N PRO A 77 -16.87 -5.57 10.24
CA PRO A 77 -18.22 -5.63 10.85
C PRO A 77 -19.26 -4.76 10.13
N VAL A 78 -18.81 -3.65 9.54
CA VAL A 78 -19.63 -2.75 8.72
C VAL A 78 -20.27 -3.44 7.50
N PHE A 79 -19.71 -4.55 7.01
CA PHE A 79 -20.31 -5.32 5.92
C PHE A 79 -21.58 -6.06 6.33
N ASN A 80 -21.86 -6.22 7.64
CA ASN A 80 -23.10 -6.84 8.14
C ASN A 80 -24.34 -5.97 7.93
N VAL A 81 -24.16 -4.66 7.66
CA VAL A 81 -25.28 -3.76 7.35
C VAL A 81 -25.70 -3.97 5.89
N HIS A 82 -26.90 -4.51 5.65
CA HIS A 82 -27.39 -4.80 4.29
C HIS A 82 -27.28 -3.60 3.33
N ARG A 83 -27.53 -2.39 3.83
CA ARG A 83 -27.45 -1.15 3.05
C ARG A 83 -26.02 -0.77 2.64
N PHE A 84 -25.00 -1.29 3.32
CA PHE A 84 -23.59 -1.00 3.02
C PHE A 84 -23.16 -1.52 1.64
N THR A 85 -23.94 -2.41 1.02
CA THR A 85 -23.81 -2.76 -0.41
C THR A 85 -23.79 -1.53 -1.35
N HIS A 86 -24.44 -0.43 -0.95
CA HIS A 86 -24.47 0.83 -1.69
C HIS A 86 -23.25 1.73 -1.46
N ALA A 87 -22.33 1.38 -0.54
CA ALA A 87 -21.20 2.23 -0.15
C ALA A 87 -20.19 2.48 -1.28
N SER A 88 -20.13 1.57 -2.26
CA SER A 88 -19.26 1.71 -3.44
C SER A 88 -20.01 2.13 -4.70
N THR A 89 -21.29 2.53 -4.59
CA THR A 89 -22.13 2.85 -5.75
C THR A 89 -22.70 4.26 -5.67
N ASP A 90 -23.77 4.46 -4.90
CA ASP A 90 -24.60 5.67 -4.96
C ASP A 90 -24.71 6.41 -3.61
N ARG A 91 -24.11 5.88 -2.54
CA ARG A 91 -24.28 6.44 -1.19
C ARG A 91 -22.96 6.61 -0.44
N PHE A 92 -22.91 7.66 0.38
CA PHE A 92 -21.84 7.90 1.34
C PHE A 92 -22.24 7.40 2.72
N PHE A 93 -21.27 6.85 3.45
CA PHE A 93 -21.48 6.31 4.79
C PHE A 93 -20.46 6.94 5.75
N LEU A 94 -20.93 7.29 6.94
CA LEU A 94 -20.10 7.70 8.06
C LEU A 94 -20.21 6.63 9.14
N CYS A 95 -19.08 6.03 9.52
CA CYS A 95 -19.00 5.06 10.60
C CYS A 95 -18.28 5.69 11.79
N ILE A 96 -18.86 5.55 12.97
CA ILE A 96 -18.26 5.98 14.23
C ILE A 96 -17.97 4.72 15.03
N GLU A 97 -16.70 4.47 15.32
CA GLU A 97 -16.28 3.30 16.10
C GLU A 97 -16.64 3.46 17.58
N SER A 98 -17.10 2.39 18.21
CA SER A 98 -17.45 2.35 19.64
C SER A 98 -16.23 2.39 20.58
N ARG A 99 -15.01 2.39 20.03
CA ARG A 99 -13.74 2.39 20.79
C ARG A 99 -13.37 3.75 21.38
N ASP A 100 -14.00 4.84 20.92
CA ASP A 100 -13.74 6.18 21.46
C ASP A 100 -14.37 6.33 22.86
N PRO A 101 -13.62 6.79 23.90
CA PRO A 101 -14.18 7.06 25.22
C PRO A 101 -15.37 8.03 25.24
N LYS A 102 -15.52 8.89 24.23
CA LYS A 102 -16.63 9.83 24.08
C LYS A 102 -17.84 9.23 23.36
N PHE A 103 -17.75 7.99 22.90
CA PHE A 103 -18.84 7.34 22.19
C PHE A 103 -19.96 6.96 23.16
N HIS A 104 -21.14 7.52 22.91
CA HIS A 104 -22.38 7.16 23.60
C HIS A 104 -23.45 6.92 22.56
N LEU A 105 -23.94 5.68 22.48
CA LEU A 105 -24.84 5.22 21.41
C LEU A 105 -26.04 6.16 21.19
N ALA A 106 -26.74 6.55 22.26
CA ALA A 106 -27.91 7.42 22.17
C ALA A 106 -27.55 8.85 21.71
N ASP A 107 -26.49 9.44 22.25
CA ASP A 107 -26.09 10.80 21.91
C ASP A 107 -25.50 10.89 20.50
N THR A 108 -24.71 9.89 20.10
CA THR A 108 -24.16 9.79 18.75
C THR A 108 -25.25 9.55 17.70
N ALA A 109 -26.24 8.70 17.99
CA ALA A 109 -27.39 8.52 17.10
C ALA A 109 -28.19 9.82 16.94
N ARG A 110 -28.42 10.56 18.04
CA ARG A 110 -29.08 11.87 17.98
C ARG A 110 -28.27 12.88 17.17
N MET A 111 -26.96 12.96 17.39
CA MET A 111 -26.06 13.84 16.63
C MET A 111 -26.14 13.53 15.12
N LEU A 112 -26.11 12.25 14.73
CA LEU A 112 -26.21 11.87 13.32
C LEU A 112 -27.57 12.25 12.71
N GLN A 113 -28.65 12.15 13.48
CA GLN A 113 -29.98 12.62 13.05
C GLN A 113 -30.04 14.15 12.88
N GLU A 114 -29.38 14.90 13.77
CA GLU A 114 -29.28 16.37 13.67
C GLU A 114 -28.53 16.82 12.42
N VAL A 115 -27.51 16.06 11.98
CA VAL A 115 -26.76 16.31 10.74
C VAL A 115 -27.54 15.84 9.49
N HIS A 116 -28.83 15.55 9.62
CA HIS A 116 -29.71 15.10 8.54
C HIS A 116 -29.24 13.80 7.87
N ALA A 117 -28.70 12.85 8.64
CA ALA A 117 -28.41 11.52 8.12
C ALA A 117 -29.69 10.85 7.60
N HIS A 118 -29.66 10.39 6.34
CA HIS A 118 -30.81 9.71 5.73
C HIS A 118 -31.24 8.44 6.48
N HIS A 119 -30.28 7.70 7.03
CA HIS A 119 -30.50 6.53 7.85
C HIS A 119 -29.37 6.38 8.87
N VAL A 120 -29.74 5.98 10.09
CA VAL A 120 -28.80 5.59 11.14
C VAL A 120 -29.02 4.11 11.43
N SER A 121 -27.95 3.33 11.49
CA SER A 121 -27.99 1.90 11.77
C SER A 121 -26.87 1.55 12.73
N GLU A 122 -27.20 0.75 13.73
CA GLU A 122 -26.23 0.19 14.64
C GLU A 122 -25.54 -1.00 13.97
N VAL A 123 -24.22 -1.09 14.14
CA VAL A 123 -23.39 -2.16 13.56
C VAL A 123 -22.92 -3.04 14.71
N SER A 124 -23.39 -4.29 14.76
CA SER A 124 -22.89 -5.30 15.70
C SER A 124 -21.63 -5.98 15.18
N ASP A 125 -20.74 -6.30 16.12
CA ASP A 125 -19.53 -7.10 15.92
C ASP A 125 -19.93 -8.58 16.13
N ASP A 126 -20.71 -9.13 15.19
CA ASP A 126 -21.08 -10.57 15.16
C ASP A 126 -20.09 -11.36 14.30
#